data_AF-A0A8J2Q6F5-F1
#
_entry.id   AF-A0A8J2Q6F5-F1
#
_cell.length_a   1.000
_cell.length_b   1.000
_cell.length_c   1.000
_cell.angle_alpha   90.00
_cell.angle_beta   90.00
_cell.angle_gamma   90.00
#
_symmetry.space_group_name_H-M   'P 1'
#
loop_
_entity.id
_entity.type
_entity.pdbx_description
1 polymer ?
#
loop_
_entity_poly.entity_id
_entity_poly.type
_entity_poly.pdbx_seq_one_letter_code
_entity_poly.pdbx_strand_id
1 'polypeptide(L)'
;MRNCQQLSSSVYCCVITIDDNNSFAQKGTHCFRQKYVNIIDHFYEKNMQMTSIWQTLSNDETVILLQNTTGKYSMFDTKHGNLMPILDTEEYSNLTFVASFFGMNNAEELTELAQDNYKFYICEYLRDSKHRFLLQECYATRLFKLEKFSHVKFCANPIYQAIIQLRNVYTNINWQLQVIYTSTNDINDNNIYTVDSVDLITDKQIAMICSPFNIDIYLLSNNVLVHYAVDLPKVDGETLIGNYF
;
A
#
# COMPACT_ATOMS: atom_id res chain seq x y z
N MET A 1 -9.69 18.58 15.17
CA MET A 1 -10.02 18.19 13.79
C MET A 1 -10.43 16.74 13.80
N ARG A 2 -11.67 16.41 13.40
CA ARG A 2 -12.06 15.01 13.15
C ARG A 2 -11.48 14.65 11.77
N ASN A 3 -11.00 13.42 11.57
CA ASN A 3 -10.45 12.93 10.29
C ASN A 3 -9.04 13.41 9.91
N CYS A 4 -8.11 13.44 10.87
CA CYS A 4 -6.70 13.67 10.55
C CYS A 4 -5.82 12.49 10.97
N GLN A 5 -4.73 12.32 10.23
CA GLN A 5 -3.78 11.24 10.41
C GLN A 5 -2.35 11.76 10.27
N GLN A 6 -1.51 11.40 11.25
CA GLN A 6 -0.06 11.50 11.10
C GLN A 6 0.41 10.30 10.27
N LEU A 7 0.98 10.55 9.09
CA LEU A 7 1.39 9.51 8.16
C LEU A 7 2.88 9.18 8.29
N SER A 8 3.71 10.19 8.57
CA SER A 8 5.12 10.01 8.90
C SER A 8 5.53 11.03 9.97
N SER A 9 6.77 11.02 10.44
CA SER A 9 7.27 12.04 11.39
C SER A 9 7.16 13.47 10.85
N SER A 10 7.09 13.64 9.52
CA SER A 10 7.10 14.95 8.86
C SER A 10 5.80 15.28 8.13
N VAL A 11 4.89 14.31 7.93
CA VAL A 11 3.67 14.46 7.14
C VAL A 11 2.42 14.18 7.97
N TYR A 12 1.50 15.13 7.94
CA TYR A 12 0.19 15.06 8.58
C TYR A 12 -0.89 15.51 7.60
N CYS A 13 -1.97 14.73 7.46
CA CYS A 13 -3.06 15.04 6.55
C CYS A 13 -4.42 15.01 7.25
N CYS A 14 -5.34 15.83 6.77
CA CYS A 14 -6.71 15.98 7.25
C CYS A 14 -7.69 15.94 6.09
N VAL A 15 -8.81 15.26 6.27
CA VAL A 15 -9.96 15.36 5.36
C VAL A 15 -10.97 16.31 5.96
N ILE A 16 -11.21 17.44 5.29
CA ILE A 16 -12.17 18.45 5.72
C ILE A 16 -13.48 18.25 4.96
N THR A 17 -14.57 18.06 5.69
CA THR A 17 -15.92 17.91 5.15
C THR A 17 -16.75 19.19 5.34
N ILE A 18 -17.96 19.20 4.79
CA ILE A 18 -18.91 20.34 4.96
C ILE A 18 -19.33 20.50 6.42
N ASP A 19 -19.27 19.42 7.21
CA ASP A 19 -19.67 19.41 8.61
C ASP A 19 -18.55 19.89 9.56
N ASP A 20 -17.32 20.04 9.05
CA ASP A 20 -16.19 20.53 9.82
C ASP A 20 -16.26 22.06 9.92
N ASN A 21 -16.65 22.56 11.10
CA ASN A 21 -16.75 23.99 11.42
C ASN A 21 -15.36 24.64 11.63
N ASN A 22 -14.48 24.53 10.63
CA ASN A 22 -13.10 25.00 10.66
C ASN A 22 -12.89 26.22 9.75
N SER A 23 -11.80 26.96 9.97
CA SER A 23 -11.38 28.12 9.18
C SER A 23 -11.01 27.79 7.71
N PHE A 24 -10.88 26.51 7.38
CA PHE A 24 -10.61 26.06 6.01
C PHE A 24 -11.93 26.01 5.24
N ALA A 25 -12.15 27.01 4.38
CA ALA A 25 -13.40 27.20 3.65
C ALA A 25 -13.68 26.16 2.55
N GLN A 26 -12.79 25.20 2.32
CA GLN A 26 -12.85 24.34 1.14
C GLN A 26 -12.75 22.85 1.49
N LYS A 27 -13.73 22.07 1.04
CA LYS A 27 -13.82 20.62 1.23
C LYS A 27 -12.74 19.88 0.44
N GLY A 28 -12.00 19.00 1.12
CA GLY A 28 -10.98 18.18 0.46
C GLY A 28 -9.94 17.63 1.43
N THR A 29 -8.82 17.17 0.88
CA THR A 29 -7.68 16.67 1.65
C THR A 29 -6.65 17.77 1.79
N HIS A 30 -6.23 18.05 3.02
CA HIS A 30 -5.19 19.01 3.37
C HIS A 30 -4.00 18.25 3.94
N CYS A 31 -2.83 18.37 3.33
CA CYS A 31 -1.60 17.75 3.80
C CYS A 31 -0.57 18.80 4.16
N PHE A 32 0.05 18.62 5.32
CA PHE A 32 1.08 19.50 5.86
C PHE A 32 2.37 18.70 5.95
N ARG A 33 3.45 19.22 5.36
CA ARG A 33 4.77 18.61 5.41
C ARG A 33 5.77 19.55 6.07
N GLN A 34 6.35 19.11 7.17
CA GLN A 34 7.40 19.84 7.86
C GLN A 34 8.75 19.53 7.21
N LYS A 35 9.39 20.52 6.57
CA LYS A 35 10.75 20.39 6.01
C LYS A 35 11.84 20.72 7.01
N TYR A 36 11.59 21.74 7.84
CA TYR A 36 12.49 22.24 8.89
C TYR A 36 11.66 22.72 10.08
N VAL A 37 12.32 23.07 11.20
CA VAL A 37 11.66 23.47 12.45
C VAL A 37 10.56 24.53 12.24
N ASN A 38 10.71 25.42 11.25
CA ASN A 38 9.77 26.52 10.99
C ASN A 38 9.15 26.56 9.59
N ILE A 39 9.41 25.58 8.71
CA ILE A 39 8.90 25.58 7.33
C ILE A 39 7.94 24.41 7.15
N ILE A 40 6.67 24.75 6.93
CA ILE A 40 5.58 23.81 6.69
C ILE A 40 5.04 24.09 5.29
N ASP A 41 5.15 23.12 4.39
CA ASP A 41 4.43 23.15 3.13
C ASP A 41 2.99 22.71 3.38
N HIS A 42 2.03 23.45 2.84
CA HIS A 42 0.62 23.09 2.87
C HIS A 42 0.14 22.78 1.46
N PHE A 43 -0.39 21.58 1.28
CA PHE A 43 -1.01 21.11 0.06
C PHE A 43 -2.50 20.89 0.29
N TYR A 44 -3.29 21.19 -0.72
CA TYR A 44 -4.73 21.06 -0.67
C TYR A 44 -5.27 20.53 -1.98
N GLU A 45 -6.01 19.42 -1.89
CA GLU A 45 -6.68 18.79 -3.02
C GLU A 45 -8.20 18.84 -2.82
N LYS A 46 -8.84 19.65 -3.66
CA LYS A 46 -10.28 19.90 -3.60
C LYS A 46 -11.07 18.67 -4.02
N ASN A 47 -12.13 18.35 -3.26
CA ASN A 47 -13.03 17.23 -3.53
C ASN A 47 -12.34 15.85 -3.61
N MET A 48 -11.12 15.75 -3.09
CA MET A 48 -10.38 14.50 -2.93
C MET A 48 -10.45 14.04 -1.47
N GLN A 49 -10.71 12.76 -1.26
CA GLN A 49 -10.70 12.12 0.06
C GLN A 49 -9.46 11.25 0.20
N MET A 50 -8.85 11.29 1.38
CA MET A 50 -7.75 10.41 1.73
C MET A 50 -8.24 8.98 1.90
N THR A 51 -7.58 8.03 1.24
CA THR A 51 -7.85 6.61 1.43
C THR A 51 -7.04 6.07 2.63
N SER A 52 -7.27 4.80 2.99
CA SER A 52 -6.41 4.10 3.97
C SER A 52 -5.06 3.65 3.39
N ILE A 53 -4.80 3.92 2.11
CA ILE A 53 -3.62 3.45 1.39
C ILE A 53 -2.62 4.59 1.27
N TRP A 54 -1.51 4.44 1.96
CA TRP A 54 -0.37 5.36 1.97
C TRP A 54 0.89 4.58 2.31
N GLN A 55 2.05 5.10 1.89
CA GLN A 55 3.35 4.49 2.15
C GLN A 55 4.40 5.57 2.33
N THR A 56 5.36 5.33 3.24
CA THR A 56 6.59 6.14 3.30
C THR A 56 7.72 5.38 2.62
N LEU A 57 8.36 6.01 1.66
CA LEU A 57 9.47 5.48 0.88
C LEU A 57 10.81 5.77 1.57
N SER A 58 11.88 5.11 1.13
CA SER A 58 13.22 5.19 1.73
C SER A 58 13.86 6.59 1.75
N ASN A 59 13.38 7.51 0.90
CA ASN A 59 13.90 8.87 0.72
C ASN A 59 13.07 9.95 1.46
N ASP A 60 12.36 9.56 2.53
CA ASP A 60 11.41 10.37 3.30
C ASP A 60 10.27 10.98 2.46
N GLU A 61 9.90 10.30 1.38
CA GLU A 61 8.74 10.62 0.56
C GLU A 61 7.53 9.84 1.06
N THR A 62 6.47 10.54 1.45
CA THR A 62 5.20 9.90 1.79
C THR A 62 4.25 10.04 0.60
N VAL A 63 3.78 8.91 0.08
CA VAL A 63 2.80 8.83 -1.00
C VAL A 63 1.44 8.40 -0.43
N ILE A 64 0.38 8.98 -0.97
CA ILE A 64 -0.99 8.79 -0.48
C ILE A 64 -1.92 8.57 -1.66
N LEU A 65 -2.75 7.53 -1.66
CA LEU A 65 -3.85 7.47 -2.62
C LEU A 65 -5.01 8.34 -2.15
N LEU A 66 -5.40 9.27 -3.02
CA LEU A 66 -6.59 10.09 -2.88
C LEU A 66 -7.67 9.59 -3.83
N GLN A 67 -8.92 9.64 -3.39
CA GLN A 67 -10.08 9.24 -4.19
C GLN A 67 -11.02 10.43 -4.37
N ASN A 68 -11.46 10.67 -5.60
CA ASN A 68 -12.46 11.69 -5.88
C ASN A 68 -13.89 11.18 -5.67
N THR A 69 -14.87 12.07 -5.79
CA THR A 69 -16.29 11.71 -5.64
C THR A 69 -16.83 10.77 -6.73
N THR A 70 -16.12 10.62 -7.85
CA THR A 70 -16.45 9.65 -8.91
C THR A 70 -15.79 8.29 -8.70
N GLY A 71 -15.04 8.11 -7.60
CA GLY A 71 -14.33 6.88 -7.29
C GLY A 71 -12.95 6.73 -7.93
N LYS A 72 -12.50 7.70 -8.75
CA LYS A 72 -11.19 7.66 -9.42
C LYS A 72 -10.08 8.00 -8.44
N TYR A 73 -8.98 7.27 -8.55
CA TYR A 73 -7.83 7.43 -7.68
C TYR A 73 -6.75 8.32 -8.30
N SER A 74 -5.97 8.94 -7.43
CA SER A 74 -4.75 9.67 -7.79
C SER A 74 -3.73 9.48 -6.68
N MET A 75 -2.47 9.29 -7.07
CA MET A 75 -1.36 9.25 -6.14
C MET A 75 -0.92 10.68 -5.84
N PHE A 76 -0.87 11.03 -4.56
CA PHE A 76 -0.35 12.31 -4.09
C PHE A 76 1.03 12.11 -3.46
N ASP A 77 2.03 12.73 -4.08
CA ASP A 77 3.40 12.80 -3.59
C ASP A 77 3.54 14.05 -2.71
N THR A 78 3.62 13.83 -1.40
CA THR A 78 3.71 14.90 -0.41
C THR A 78 5.06 15.64 -0.44
N LYS A 79 6.09 15.05 -1.06
CA LYS A 79 7.43 15.62 -1.09
C LYS A 79 7.53 16.76 -2.09
N HIS A 80 6.93 16.56 -3.26
CA HIS A 80 6.93 17.53 -4.35
C HIS A 80 5.58 18.25 -4.50
N GLY A 81 4.52 17.80 -3.83
CA GLY A 81 3.18 18.38 -3.94
C GLY A 81 2.47 18.01 -5.24
N ASN A 82 2.81 16.86 -5.82
CA ASN A 82 2.31 16.45 -7.12
C ASN A 82 1.14 15.48 -6.96
N LEU A 83 0.02 15.80 -7.62
CA LEU A 83 -1.10 14.89 -7.77
C LEU A 83 -1.02 14.19 -9.14
N MET A 84 -0.95 12.88 -9.12
CA MET A 84 -0.73 12.03 -10.29
C MET A 84 -1.94 11.12 -10.49
N PRO A 85 -2.76 11.34 -11.54
CA PRO A 85 -3.90 10.48 -11.83
C PRO A 85 -3.47 9.04 -12.10
N ILE A 86 -4.24 8.08 -11.58
CA ILE A 86 -4.14 6.66 -11.93
C ILE A 86 -5.19 6.40 -13.00
N LEU A 87 -4.73 5.95 -14.18
CA LEU A 87 -5.57 5.73 -15.35
C LEU A 87 -5.64 4.24 -15.65
N ASP A 88 -6.79 3.66 -15.31
CA ASP A 88 -7.12 2.27 -15.65
C ASP A 88 -7.58 2.15 -17.10
N THR A 89 -7.43 0.97 -17.68
CA THR A 89 -7.96 0.62 -19.00
C THR A 89 -9.30 -0.10 -18.85
N GLU A 90 -10.18 0.02 -19.86
CA GLU A 90 -11.47 -0.68 -19.87
C GLU A 90 -11.33 -2.21 -19.88
N GLU A 91 -10.18 -2.71 -20.34
CA GLU A 91 -9.86 -4.13 -20.47
C GLU A 91 -9.93 -4.89 -19.13
N TYR A 92 -9.61 -4.22 -18.01
CA TYR A 92 -9.58 -4.82 -16.67
C TYR A 92 -10.71 -4.31 -15.76
N SER A 93 -11.78 -3.76 -16.35
CA SER A 93 -12.93 -3.19 -15.61
C SER A 93 -13.70 -4.19 -14.75
N ASN A 94 -13.48 -5.49 -14.93
CA ASN A 94 -14.04 -6.57 -14.12
C ASN A 94 -13.25 -6.84 -12.82
N LEU A 95 -12.05 -6.29 -12.68
CA LEU A 95 -11.22 -6.45 -11.49
C LEU A 95 -11.57 -5.41 -10.42
N THR A 96 -11.51 -5.80 -9.16
CA THR A 96 -11.68 -4.91 -8.01
C THR A 96 -10.34 -4.72 -7.31
N PHE A 97 -9.84 -3.49 -7.25
CA PHE A 97 -8.61 -3.15 -6.52
C PHE A 97 -8.80 -3.25 -5.00
N VAL A 98 -7.84 -3.86 -4.31
CA VAL A 98 -7.94 -4.13 -2.86
C VAL A 98 -6.74 -3.67 -2.04
N ALA A 99 -5.56 -3.56 -2.65
CA ALA A 99 -4.38 -2.99 -2.01
C ALA A 99 -3.44 -2.41 -3.06
N SER A 100 -2.60 -1.47 -2.66
CA SER A 100 -1.57 -0.88 -3.52
C SER A 100 -0.22 -0.94 -2.81
N PHE A 101 0.84 -1.02 -3.60
CA PHE A 101 2.22 -1.04 -3.16
C PHE A 101 3.05 -0.14 -4.08
N PHE A 102 3.94 0.65 -3.48
CA PHE A 102 4.89 1.47 -4.22
C PHE A 102 6.30 0.89 -4.05
N GLY A 103 7.11 0.94 -5.09
CA GLY A 103 8.53 0.58 -4.99
C GLY A 103 9.20 1.37 -3.85
N MET A 104 9.96 0.71 -2.97
CA MET A 104 10.55 1.38 -1.79
C MET A 104 11.50 2.54 -2.12
N ASN A 105 12.02 2.57 -3.35
CA ASN A 105 13.11 3.47 -3.76
C ASN A 105 12.62 4.72 -4.50
N ASN A 106 11.49 4.65 -5.20
CA ASN A 106 10.95 5.78 -5.94
C ASN A 106 9.41 5.68 -6.06
N ALA A 107 8.77 6.81 -6.32
CA ALA A 107 7.34 6.90 -6.55
C ALA A 107 6.99 6.82 -8.05
N GLU A 108 7.77 6.07 -8.85
CA GLU A 108 7.58 5.94 -10.30
C GLU A 108 6.86 4.66 -10.69
N GLU A 109 6.95 3.64 -9.83
CA GLU A 109 6.34 2.33 -10.01
C GLU A 109 5.24 2.11 -8.97
N LEU A 110 4.05 1.79 -9.45
CA LEU A 110 2.90 1.44 -8.63
C LEU A 110 2.45 0.04 -9.02
N THR A 111 2.28 -0.81 -8.03
CA THR A 111 1.69 -2.14 -8.21
C THR A 111 0.43 -2.24 -7.38
N GLU A 112 -0.66 -2.68 -7.98
CA GLU A 112 -1.92 -2.90 -7.29
C GLU A 112 -2.27 -4.38 -7.23
N LEU A 113 -2.74 -4.81 -6.06
CA LEU A 113 -3.41 -6.08 -5.90
C LEU A 113 -4.89 -5.87 -6.25
N ALA A 114 -5.33 -6.53 -7.30
CA ALA A 114 -6.73 -6.59 -7.69
C ALA A 114 -7.28 -8.00 -7.49
N GLN A 115 -8.61 -8.15 -7.52
CA GLN A 115 -9.26 -9.44 -7.38
C GLN A 115 -10.47 -9.56 -8.29
N ASP A 116 -10.79 -10.80 -8.67
CA ASP A 116 -12.12 -11.20 -9.11
C ASP A 116 -12.79 -12.06 -8.01
N ASN A 117 -13.81 -12.84 -8.36
CA ASN A 117 -14.49 -13.72 -7.42
C ASN A 117 -13.61 -14.89 -6.91
N TYR A 118 -12.52 -15.24 -7.60
CA TYR A 118 -11.78 -16.48 -7.40
C TYR A 118 -10.30 -16.29 -7.11
N LYS A 119 -9.65 -15.28 -7.69
CA LYS A 119 -8.21 -15.10 -7.73
C LYS A 119 -7.81 -13.67 -7.44
N PHE A 120 -6.54 -13.53 -7.05
CA PHE A 120 -5.86 -12.26 -7.06
C PHE A 120 -5.15 -12.04 -8.40
N TYR A 121 -5.02 -10.77 -8.74
CA TYR A 121 -4.30 -10.26 -9.90
C TYR A 121 -3.33 -9.18 -9.42
N ILE A 122 -2.18 -9.09 -10.07
CA ILE A 122 -1.22 -8.02 -9.86
C ILE A 122 -1.25 -7.15 -11.10
N CYS A 123 -1.50 -5.86 -10.89
CA CYS A 123 -1.59 -4.86 -11.94
C CYS A 123 -0.43 -3.88 -11.78
N GLU A 124 0.34 -3.68 -12.85
CA GLU A 124 1.56 -2.87 -12.84
C GLU A 124 1.32 -1.56 -13.59
N TYR A 125 1.69 -0.46 -12.95
CA TYR A 125 1.52 0.89 -13.47
C TYR A 125 2.86 1.60 -13.56
N LEU A 126 3.09 2.26 -14.69
CA LEU A 126 4.25 3.10 -14.91
C LEU A 126 3.83 4.56 -15.03
N ARG A 127 4.64 5.43 -14.42
CA ARG A 127 4.48 6.88 -14.54
C ARG A 127 4.94 7.35 -15.92
N ASP A 128 4.05 8.04 -16.63
CA ASP A 128 4.39 8.67 -17.91
C ASP A 128 5.07 10.05 -17.73
N SER A 129 5.55 10.62 -18.84
CA SER A 129 6.18 11.95 -18.87
C SER A 129 5.25 13.10 -18.48
N LYS A 130 3.93 12.86 -18.41
CA LYS A 130 2.92 13.83 -17.96
C LYS A 130 2.51 13.60 -16.50
N HIS A 131 3.26 12.76 -15.77
CA HIS A 131 3.00 12.42 -14.38
C HIS A 131 1.65 11.74 -14.14
N ARG A 132 1.30 10.80 -15.01
CA ARG A 132 0.11 9.95 -14.89
C ARG A 132 0.56 8.50 -14.77
N PHE A 133 -0.07 7.73 -13.90
CA PHE A 133 0.15 6.29 -13.85
C PHE A 133 -0.73 5.61 -14.90
N LEU A 134 -0.08 4.93 -15.84
CA LEU A 134 -0.74 4.19 -16.89
C LEU A 134 -0.59 2.70 -16.59
N LEU A 135 -1.72 2.00 -16.54
CA LEU A 135 -1.74 0.55 -16.42
C LEU A 135 -1.00 -0.08 -17.61
N GLN A 136 0.00 -0.91 -17.33
CA GLN A 136 0.77 -1.65 -18.32
C GLN A 136 0.13 -3.01 -18.56
N GLU A 137 0.00 -3.80 -17.50
CA GLU A 137 -0.55 -5.15 -17.55
C GLU A 137 -1.15 -5.56 -16.21
N CYS A 138 -2.07 -6.53 -16.26
CA CYS A 138 -2.52 -7.26 -15.08
C CYS A 138 -2.38 -8.76 -15.34
N TYR A 139 -1.78 -9.49 -14.40
CA TYR A 139 -1.62 -10.93 -14.48
C TYR A 139 -2.14 -11.62 -13.22
N ALA A 140 -2.67 -12.83 -13.39
CA ALA A 140 -3.14 -13.63 -12.27
C ALA A 140 -1.97 -14.08 -11.40
N THR A 141 -2.05 -13.87 -10.09
CA THR A 141 -1.07 -14.41 -9.15
C THR A 141 -1.45 -15.82 -8.71
N ARG A 142 -0.44 -16.56 -8.24
CA ARG A 142 -0.61 -17.89 -7.64
C ARG A 142 -1.07 -17.82 -6.18
N LEU A 143 -0.95 -16.65 -5.55
CA LEU A 143 -1.38 -16.44 -4.18
C LEU A 143 -2.88 -16.70 -4.03
N PHE A 144 -3.26 -17.44 -2.99
CA PHE A 144 -4.63 -17.88 -2.81
C PHE A 144 -5.47 -16.82 -2.13
N LYS A 145 -6.66 -16.56 -2.69
CA LYS A 145 -7.68 -15.72 -2.06
C LYS A 145 -8.47 -16.51 -1.02
N LEU A 146 -8.50 -16.01 0.21
CA LEU A 146 -9.34 -16.55 1.28
C LEU A 146 -10.80 -16.09 1.08
N GLU A 147 -11.77 -16.99 1.28
CA GLU A 147 -13.19 -16.70 1.01
C GLU A 147 -13.78 -15.51 1.78
N LYS A 148 -13.25 -15.21 2.98
CA LYS A 148 -13.83 -14.21 3.91
C LYS A 148 -12.73 -13.40 4.61
N PHE A 149 -11.85 -12.77 3.85
CA PHE A 149 -10.92 -11.80 4.44
C PHE A 149 -11.61 -10.44 4.66
N SER A 150 -11.28 -9.77 5.76
CA SER A 150 -11.76 -8.42 6.09
C SER A 150 -10.79 -7.34 5.64
N HIS A 151 -9.49 -7.64 5.59
CA HIS A 151 -8.45 -6.72 5.16
C HIS A 151 -7.32 -7.48 4.48
N VAL A 152 -6.62 -6.81 3.56
CA VAL A 152 -5.43 -7.34 2.90
C VAL A 152 -4.36 -6.27 2.83
N LYS A 153 -3.10 -6.65 3.09
CA LYS A 153 -1.93 -5.86 2.72
C LYS A 153 -1.10 -6.66 1.72
N PHE A 154 -0.38 -5.94 0.88
CA PHE A 154 0.34 -6.49 -0.25
C PHE A 154 1.68 -5.78 -0.39
N CYS A 155 2.69 -6.54 -0.82
CA CYS A 155 3.93 -5.98 -1.35
C CYS A 155 4.43 -6.83 -2.50
N ALA A 156 5.05 -6.17 -3.46
CA ALA A 156 5.72 -6.80 -4.59
C ALA A 156 7.05 -6.10 -4.83
N ASN A 157 8.13 -6.84 -4.69
CA ASN A 157 9.47 -6.37 -5.04
C ASN A 157 10.08 -7.36 -6.04
N PRO A 158 11.26 -7.05 -6.61
CA PRO A 158 11.89 -7.94 -7.60
C PRO A 158 12.20 -9.35 -7.09
N ILE A 159 12.30 -9.56 -5.78
CA ILE A 159 12.64 -10.85 -5.17
C ILE A 159 11.39 -11.69 -4.91
N TYR A 160 10.32 -11.09 -4.40
CA TYR A 160 9.11 -11.80 -3.99
C TYR A 160 7.85 -10.92 -4.04
N GLN A 161 6.72 -11.62 -4.04
CA GLN A 161 5.39 -11.05 -3.83
C GLN A 161 4.81 -11.65 -2.56
N ALA A 162 4.23 -10.82 -1.70
CA ALA A 162 3.62 -11.26 -0.46
C ALA A 162 2.26 -10.61 -0.23
N ILE A 163 1.32 -11.39 0.31
CA ILE A 163 0.03 -10.90 0.79
C ILE A 163 -0.19 -11.34 2.22
N ILE A 164 -0.71 -10.44 3.04
CA ILE A 164 -1.26 -10.78 4.35
C ILE A 164 -2.77 -10.55 4.32
N GLN A 165 -3.53 -11.63 4.52
CA GLN A 165 -4.98 -11.60 4.56
C GLN A 165 -5.45 -11.76 6.00
N LEU A 166 -6.29 -10.84 6.45
CA LEU A 166 -6.87 -10.85 7.80
C LEU A 166 -8.29 -11.40 7.72
N ARG A 167 -8.65 -12.29 8.64
CA ARG A 167 -10.00 -12.83 8.81
C ARG A 167 -10.46 -12.51 10.21
N ASN A 168 -11.55 -11.76 10.31
CA ASN A 168 -12.20 -11.51 11.59
C ASN A 168 -12.96 -12.76 12.04
N VAL A 169 -12.61 -13.29 13.21
CA VAL A 169 -13.26 -14.42 13.86
C VAL A 169 -13.68 -13.97 15.26
N TYR A 170 -14.86 -13.34 15.34
CA TYR A 170 -15.43 -12.78 16.58
C TYR A 170 -14.56 -11.69 17.23
N THR A 171 -13.87 -12.00 18.33
CA THR A 171 -12.95 -11.11 19.05
C THR A 171 -11.50 -11.26 18.60
N ASN A 172 -11.22 -12.26 17.76
CA ASN A 172 -9.87 -12.59 17.32
C ASN A 172 -9.73 -12.28 15.83
N ILE A 173 -8.52 -11.93 15.42
CA ILE A 173 -8.14 -11.80 14.03
C ILE A 173 -7.15 -12.90 13.72
N ASN A 174 -7.52 -13.74 12.77
CA ASN A 174 -6.60 -14.68 12.17
C ASN A 174 -5.95 -13.97 11.00
N TRP A 175 -4.63 -13.97 10.94
CA TRP A 175 -3.93 -13.47 9.77
C TRP A 175 -3.10 -14.59 9.14
N GLN A 176 -3.06 -14.55 7.81
CA GLN A 176 -2.27 -15.47 7.00
C GLN A 176 -1.40 -14.66 6.05
N LEU A 177 -0.09 -14.82 6.21
CA LEU A 177 0.91 -14.33 5.27
C LEU A 177 1.19 -15.42 4.24
N GLN A 178 1.13 -15.08 2.95
CA GLN A 178 1.57 -15.93 1.85
C GLN A 178 2.67 -15.21 1.08
N VAL A 179 3.75 -15.92 0.76
CA VAL A 179 4.90 -15.40 0.01
C VAL A 179 5.20 -16.31 -1.17
N ILE A 180 5.43 -15.72 -2.34
CA ILE A 180 5.97 -16.38 -3.53
C ILE A 180 7.21 -15.65 -4.00
N TYR A 181 8.22 -16.39 -4.43
CA TYR A 181 9.43 -15.80 -5.00
C TYR A 181 9.28 -15.60 -6.50
N THR A 182 9.87 -14.51 -6.99
CA THR A 182 10.01 -14.24 -8.41
C THR A 182 10.97 -15.28 -9.01
N SER A 183 10.63 -15.78 -10.20
CA SER A 183 11.52 -16.68 -10.94
C SER A 183 12.75 -15.91 -11.44
N THR A 184 13.93 -16.44 -11.19
CA THR A 184 15.20 -15.77 -11.50
C THR A 184 16.21 -16.77 -12.03
N ASN A 185 16.96 -16.41 -13.09
CA ASN A 185 18.05 -17.22 -13.65
C ASN A 185 17.66 -18.70 -13.89
N ASP A 186 16.51 -18.94 -14.55
CA ASP A 186 15.96 -20.28 -14.84
C ASP A 186 15.58 -21.15 -13.62
N ILE A 187 15.64 -20.59 -12.40
CA ILE A 187 15.14 -21.25 -11.19
C ILE A 187 13.69 -20.81 -10.97
N ASN A 188 12.75 -21.69 -11.35
CA ASN A 188 11.34 -21.52 -11.04
C ASN A 188 11.03 -22.07 -9.65
N ASP A 189 10.81 -21.19 -8.68
CA ASP A 189 10.17 -21.60 -7.43
C ASP A 189 8.65 -21.55 -7.60
N ASN A 190 8.04 -22.73 -7.50
CA ASN A 190 6.59 -22.88 -7.59
C ASN A 190 5.90 -22.99 -6.24
N ASN A 191 6.64 -22.84 -5.15
CA ASN A 191 6.09 -22.95 -3.80
C ASN A 191 5.44 -21.64 -3.36
N ILE A 192 4.39 -21.80 -2.56
CA ILE A 192 3.76 -20.72 -1.79
C ILE A 192 4.11 -21.00 -0.33
N TYR A 193 4.86 -20.09 0.28
CA TYR A 193 5.25 -20.19 1.68
C TYR A 193 4.18 -19.47 2.51
N THR A 194 3.63 -20.16 3.50
CA THR A 194 2.50 -19.66 4.29
C THR A 194 2.86 -19.63 5.78
N VAL A 195 2.51 -18.53 6.45
CA VAL A 195 2.57 -18.38 7.90
C VAL A 195 1.21 -17.93 8.39
N ASP A 196 0.67 -18.61 9.40
CA ASP A 196 -0.62 -18.33 10.01
C ASP A 196 -0.45 -17.98 11.49
N SER A 197 -1.21 -17.03 11.99
CA SER A 197 -1.33 -16.72 13.42
C SER A 197 -2.73 -16.24 13.79
N VAL A 198 -3.03 -16.27 15.09
CA VAL A 198 -4.30 -15.84 15.67
C VAL A 198 -4.03 -14.92 16.83
N ASP A 199 -4.58 -13.71 16.77
CA ASP A 199 -4.34 -12.66 17.74
C ASP A 199 -5.64 -11.95 18.16
N LEU A 200 -5.66 -11.36 19.35
CA LEU A 200 -6.79 -10.58 19.87
C LEU A 200 -6.67 -9.13 19.40
N ILE A 201 -7.23 -8.78 18.24
CA ILE A 201 -6.95 -7.49 17.57
C ILE A 201 -8.25 -6.76 17.18
N THR A 202 -8.22 -5.44 17.19
CA THR A 202 -9.16 -4.59 16.44
C THR A 202 -8.71 -4.39 14.98
N ASP A 203 -9.62 -4.57 14.05
CA ASP A 203 -9.46 -4.84 12.62
C ASP A 203 -8.71 -3.84 11.71
N LYS A 204 -8.15 -2.74 12.24
CA LYS A 204 -7.75 -1.60 11.37
C LYS A 204 -6.32 -1.08 11.50
N GLN A 205 -5.44 -1.76 12.24
CA GLN A 205 -4.08 -1.26 12.47
C GLN A 205 -3.03 -2.36 12.25
N ILE A 206 -2.93 -2.79 10.99
CA ILE A 206 -1.81 -3.60 10.50
C ILE A 206 -0.92 -2.76 9.58
N ALA A 207 0.39 -2.82 9.84
CA ALA A 207 1.41 -2.36 8.91
C ALA A 207 2.29 -3.54 8.51
N MET A 208 2.74 -3.54 7.25
CA MET A 208 3.62 -4.55 6.69
C MET A 208 4.78 -3.82 6.01
N ILE A 209 6.00 -4.15 6.39
CA ILE A 209 7.23 -3.62 5.79
C ILE A 209 7.94 -4.81 5.13
N CYS A 210 8.18 -4.69 3.83
CA CYS A 210 8.73 -5.76 3.02
C CYS A 210 10.17 -5.44 2.63
N SER A 211 11.12 -5.99 3.37
CA SER A 211 12.55 -5.91 3.07
C SER A 211 12.98 -7.10 2.19
N PRO A 212 14.16 -7.05 1.55
CA PRO A 212 14.65 -8.15 0.73
C PRO A 212 14.71 -9.52 1.42
N PHE A 213 14.99 -9.55 2.73
CA PHE A 213 15.27 -10.79 3.47
C PHE A 213 14.28 -11.10 4.60
N ASN A 214 13.43 -10.14 4.97
CA ASN A 214 12.46 -10.30 6.04
C ASN A 214 11.20 -9.48 5.76
N ILE A 215 10.09 -9.90 6.34
CA ILE A 215 8.84 -9.14 6.37
C ILE A 215 8.54 -8.81 7.81
N ASP A 216 8.45 -7.52 8.13
CA ASP A 216 8.06 -7.03 9.44
C ASP A 216 6.58 -6.69 9.45
N ILE A 217 5.83 -7.34 10.35
CA ILE A 217 4.40 -7.12 10.53
C ILE A 217 4.19 -6.47 11.89
N TYR A 218 3.51 -5.31 11.88
CA TYR A 218 3.16 -4.57 13.09
C TYR A 218 1.65 -4.56 13.26
N LEU A 219 1.21 -4.94 14.45
CA LEU A 219 -0.21 -5.07 14.80
C LEU A 219 -0.48 -4.41 16.15
N LEU A 220 -1.56 -3.65 16.28
CA LEU A 220 -2.01 -3.16 17.58
C LEU A 220 -3.02 -4.14 18.21
N SER A 221 -2.63 -4.80 19.30
CA SER A 221 -3.44 -5.74 20.07
C SER A 221 -3.53 -5.27 21.51
N ASN A 222 -4.74 -5.04 22.05
CA ASN A 222 -4.95 -4.65 23.46
C ASN A 222 -4.04 -3.50 23.95
N ASN A 223 -3.88 -2.45 23.14
CA ASN A 223 -2.97 -1.31 23.39
C ASN A 223 -1.47 -1.67 23.44
N VAL A 224 -1.08 -2.85 22.98
CA VAL A 224 0.30 -3.28 22.80
C VAL A 224 0.61 -3.34 21.31
N LEU A 225 1.76 -2.81 20.92
CA LEU A 225 2.30 -3.00 19.58
C LEU A 225 3.01 -4.35 19.55
N VAL A 226 2.47 -5.28 18.75
CA VAL A 226 3.09 -6.58 18.49
C VAL A 226 3.85 -6.49 17.18
N HIS A 227 5.09 -6.98 17.19
CA HIS A 227 5.97 -7.04 16.02
C HIS A 227 6.31 -8.50 15.74
N TYR A 228 6.02 -8.94 14.52
CA TYR A 228 6.48 -10.21 13.97
C TYR A 228 7.56 -9.93 12.93
N ALA A 229 8.76 -10.42 13.19
CA ALA A 229 9.83 -10.47 12.21
C ALA A 229 9.77 -11.85 11.53
N VAL A 230 9.32 -11.88 10.26
CA VAL A 230 9.26 -13.11 9.48
C VAL A 230 10.50 -13.18 8.59
N ASP A 231 11.45 -14.01 8.98
CA ASP A 231 12.63 -14.29 8.16
C ASP A 231 12.22 -15.07 6.90
N LEU A 232 12.64 -14.57 5.74
CA LEU A 232 12.33 -15.20 4.48
C LEU A 232 13.27 -16.39 4.24
N PRO A 233 12.74 -17.55 3.79
CA PRO A 233 13.52 -18.78 3.71
C PRO A 233 14.67 -18.76 2.71
N LYS A 234 14.77 -17.73 1.84
CA LYS A 234 15.85 -17.58 0.88
C LYS A 234 16.65 -16.32 1.18
N VAL A 235 17.92 -16.54 1.52
CA VAL A 235 18.89 -15.49 1.89
C VAL A 235 19.53 -14.85 0.65
N ASP A 236 19.35 -15.42 -0.54
CA ASP A 236 20.06 -15.03 -1.76
C ASP A 236 19.42 -13.83 -2.48
N GLY A 237 18.83 -12.88 -1.77
CA GLY A 237 18.36 -11.61 -2.35
C GLY A 237 19.48 -10.84 -3.07
N GLU A 238 20.74 -11.00 -2.65
CA GLU A 238 21.90 -10.32 -3.28
C GLU A 238 22.19 -10.79 -4.71
N THR A 239 22.00 -12.08 -5.04
CA THR A 239 22.20 -12.57 -6.42
C THR A 239 21.05 -12.21 -7.35
N LEU A 240 19.90 -11.81 -6.80
CA LEU A 240 18.70 -11.37 -7.54
C LEU A 240 18.67 -9.87 -7.80
N ILE A 241 19.26 -9.07 -6.90
CA ILE A 241 19.43 -7.62 -7.06
C ILE A 241 20.59 -7.28 -8.01
N GLY A 242 21.55 -8.21 -8.20
CA GLY A 242 22.82 -7.99 -8.90
C GLY A 242 22.78 -7.59 -10.39
N ASN A 243 21.61 -7.33 -10.98
CA ASN A 243 21.46 -6.87 -12.38
C ASN A 243 20.68 -5.55 -12.54
N TYR A 244 20.27 -4.88 -11.47
CA TYR A 244 19.54 -3.61 -11.54
C TYR A 244 20.18 -2.54 -10.64
N PHE A 245 21.34 -2.02 -11.06
CA PHE A 245 21.90 -0.74 -10.63
C PHE A 245 22.58 -0.03 -11.80
#